data_AF-A0A067CJ01-F1
#
_entry.id   AF-A0A067CJ01-F1
#
_cell.length_a   1.000
_cell.length_b   1.000
_cell.length_c   1.000
_cell.angle_alpha   90.00
_cell.angle_beta   90.00
_cell.angle_gamma   90.00
#
_symmetry.space_group_name_H-M   'P 1'
#
loop_
_entity.id
_entity.type
_entity.pdbx_description
1 polymer ?
#
loop_
_entity_poly.entity_id
_entity_poly.type
_entity_poly.pdbx_seq_one_letter_code
_entity_poly.pdbx_strand_id
1 'polypeptide(L)'
;MSMRWLLSALAAVAAMDPSANPNCYLVPILVISPHTPLPAMNCVNKPFPAGDCMKEVVRATLTTVDTIKTHGTEWNCLGDADHVEYASSVHYRGDSTLRLIKHQMAIKLDTPQSFLGLPADTPWSLHGPYFDASLLRNHVAHHIFRQTGRYSPRTQHIALYIKNAAGVPEYKGFYLLLETVSYGPNRVGLAENTPNCSASERANGGWAWLFDPLSYGAYSPNIVKNMYTNQFGGGRPLLTYPAGETTSQAMRDAFVSPNGFLPQYHKYLWEGMLTPDRLEEHIDIGSFVDYMLHTEWSLNQDAYSRSMYYFKDRDHPIEAGPVWDFNLAFGAGAKAHAQNWLFQTHEAWKRLTCNYKFTSLLIARWKALRAGVWADDKIEAFVTNARAPFDKMLTKCPKNQWMSSQPSCAHVALSTRGSYADQVNAMVASTLNRARWMDAQIEKLYQPLNARVCMGVGRIPKFNCGPDGNDAGCLSNPKPYYENVKFPAIRGVNHAKCDGEAPKEALHAPSVDPCWVTVGSYGRMWWLTPTCSGFGWCAQGPGAKCQCTAGRKTFDCSPNPPSHLIAITASSEDSTAMSNPLVWVGAAAALTAVAVIIVIKRKRNPSYETL
;
A
#
# COMPACT_ATOMS: atom_id res chain seq x y z
N MET A 1 33.05 -34.43 -30.94
CA MET A 1 33.36 -33.04 -30.51
C MET A 1 32.25 -32.56 -29.57
N SER A 2 31.97 -33.27 -28.47
CA SER A 2 32.68 -33.43 -27.20
C SER A 2 32.53 -32.22 -26.25
N MET A 3 31.59 -32.43 -25.32
CA MET A 3 31.34 -31.88 -23.96
C MET A 3 32.41 -31.02 -23.27
N ARG A 4 33.67 -31.03 -23.73
CA ARG A 4 34.79 -30.24 -23.20
C ARG A 4 34.63 -28.73 -23.42
N TRP A 5 33.90 -28.27 -24.43
CA TRP A 5 33.65 -26.84 -24.68
C TRP A 5 32.60 -26.22 -23.75
N LEU A 6 31.66 -27.01 -23.24
CA LEU A 6 30.63 -26.54 -22.28
C LEU A 6 31.19 -26.40 -20.86
N LEU A 7 32.12 -27.27 -20.46
CA LEU A 7 32.81 -27.19 -19.16
C LEU A 7 33.85 -26.06 -19.10
N SER A 8 34.44 -25.68 -20.24
CA SER A 8 35.41 -24.57 -20.31
C SER A 8 34.75 -23.19 -20.34
N ALA A 9 33.51 -23.08 -20.83
CA ALA A 9 32.74 -21.84 -20.75
C ALA A 9 32.26 -21.52 -19.32
N LEU A 10 31.97 -22.53 -18.50
CA LEU A 10 31.62 -22.36 -17.08
C LEU A 10 32.84 -22.04 -16.20
N ALA A 11 34.02 -22.60 -16.51
CA ALA A 11 35.26 -22.30 -15.79
C ALA A 11 35.82 -20.89 -16.07
N ALA A 12 35.57 -20.32 -17.26
CA ALA A 12 36.03 -18.98 -17.62
C ALA A 12 35.29 -17.85 -16.87
N VAL A 13 34.06 -18.09 -16.40
CA VAL A 13 33.26 -17.10 -15.66
C VAL A 13 33.73 -16.93 -14.21
N ALA A 14 34.43 -17.94 -13.66
CA ALA A 14 35.03 -17.90 -12.32
C ALA A 14 36.39 -17.18 -12.27
N ALA A 15 37.00 -16.87 -13.41
CA ALA A 15 38.32 -16.23 -13.50
C ALA A 15 38.27 -14.72 -13.83
N MET A 16 37.08 -14.16 -14.02
CA MET A 16 36.90 -12.75 -14.36
C MET A 16 36.82 -11.90 -13.10
N ASP A 17 37.51 -10.76 -13.07
CA ASP A 17 37.41 -9.81 -11.96
C ASP A 17 35.94 -9.51 -11.63
N PRO A 18 35.47 -9.74 -10.38
CA PRO A 18 34.10 -9.43 -9.96
C PRO A 18 33.66 -8.00 -10.27
N SER A 19 34.61 -7.06 -10.32
CA SER A 19 34.36 -5.66 -10.69
C SER A 19 33.96 -5.48 -12.16
N ALA A 20 34.39 -6.39 -13.05
CA ALA A 20 34.03 -6.42 -14.47
C ALA A 20 32.93 -7.46 -14.78
N ASN A 21 32.66 -8.39 -13.87
CA ASN A 21 31.66 -9.44 -14.06
C ASN A 21 30.22 -8.88 -13.93
N PRO A 22 29.38 -8.98 -14.99
CA PRO A 22 28.03 -8.44 -14.97
C PRO A 22 27.06 -9.26 -14.09
N ASN A 23 27.47 -10.43 -13.60
CA ASN A 23 26.72 -11.27 -12.64
C ASN A 23 27.24 -11.15 -11.20
N CYS A 24 28.10 -10.16 -10.91
CA CYS A 24 28.57 -9.84 -9.57
C CYS A 24 28.07 -8.47 -9.13
N TYR A 25 27.60 -8.37 -7.89
CA TYR A 25 26.81 -7.26 -7.38
C TYR A 25 27.29 -6.80 -6.00
N LEU A 26 27.11 -5.51 -5.71
CA LEU A 26 27.36 -4.90 -4.39
C LEU A 26 26.12 -4.99 -3.47
N VAL A 27 25.08 -5.67 -3.95
CA VAL A 27 23.86 -5.98 -3.23
C VAL A 27 23.69 -7.51 -3.19
N PRO A 28 22.94 -8.06 -2.21
CA PRO A 28 22.66 -9.48 -2.19
C PRO A 28 21.94 -9.96 -3.46
N ILE A 29 22.15 -11.22 -3.82
CA ILE A 29 21.46 -11.87 -4.93
C ILE A 29 20.34 -12.74 -4.37
N LEU A 30 19.16 -12.66 -4.98
CA LEU A 30 18.06 -13.58 -4.72
C LEU A 30 17.74 -14.34 -6.02
N VAL A 31 17.80 -15.66 -5.96
CA VAL A 31 17.35 -16.55 -7.03
C VAL A 31 16.04 -17.22 -6.59
N ILE A 32 14.98 -17.00 -7.35
CA ILE A 32 13.71 -17.71 -7.18
C ILE A 32 13.71 -18.93 -8.11
N SER A 33 13.49 -20.11 -7.55
CA SER A 33 13.33 -21.37 -8.29
C SER A 33 11.89 -21.88 -8.14
N PRO A 34 10.94 -21.43 -8.98
CA PRO A 34 9.56 -21.91 -8.95
C PRO A 34 9.51 -23.41 -9.26
N HIS A 35 8.68 -24.16 -8.51
CA HIS A 35 8.45 -25.60 -8.74
C HIS A 35 7.57 -25.84 -9.97
N THR A 36 6.71 -24.88 -10.30
CA THR A 36 5.98 -24.79 -11.56
C THR A 36 6.21 -23.41 -12.18
N PRO A 37 6.06 -23.25 -13.51
CA PRO A 37 6.18 -21.93 -14.13
C PRO A 37 5.24 -20.91 -13.49
N LEU A 38 5.74 -19.68 -13.27
CA LEU A 38 4.89 -18.55 -12.85
C LEU A 38 3.87 -18.22 -13.95
N PRO A 39 2.71 -17.64 -13.58
CA PRO A 39 1.72 -17.19 -14.57
C PRO A 39 2.35 -16.28 -15.64
N ALA A 40 1.94 -16.46 -16.89
CA ALA A 40 2.37 -15.59 -17.98
C ALA A 40 1.36 -14.45 -18.19
N MET A 41 1.80 -13.35 -18.79
CA MET A 41 0.97 -12.17 -19.07
C MET A 41 -0.29 -12.43 -19.90
N ASN A 42 -0.35 -13.57 -20.59
CA ASN A 42 -1.51 -14.04 -21.35
C ASN A 42 -2.44 -14.94 -20.52
N CYS A 43 -2.29 -15.01 -19.19
CA CYS A 43 -3.15 -15.84 -18.36
C CYS A 43 -4.62 -15.44 -18.56
N VAL A 44 -5.48 -16.44 -18.67
CA VAL A 44 -6.90 -16.24 -18.93
C VAL A 44 -7.58 -15.92 -17.60
N ASN A 45 -7.87 -14.64 -17.39
CA ASN A 45 -8.69 -14.20 -16.26
C ASN A 45 -10.09 -14.81 -16.37
N LYS A 46 -10.53 -15.49 -15.30
CA LYS A 46 -11.88 -16.03 -15.22
C LYS A 46 -12.91 -14.89 -15.26
N PRO A 47 -14.12 -15.13 -15.79
CA PRO A 47 -15.22 -14.18 -15.67
C PRO A 47 -15.48 -13.80 -14.22
N PHE A 48 -15.85 -12.55 -13.97
CA PHE A 48 -16.09 -12.05 -12.62
C PHE A 48 -17.33 -12.71 -11.98
N PRO A 49 -17.31 -12.95 -10.66
CA PRO A 49 -16.27 -12.56 -9.70
C PRO A 49 -15.19 -13.66 -9.50
N ALA A 50 -13.91 -13.32 -9.67
CA ALA A 50 -12.79 -14.26 -9.55
C ALA A 50 -11.47 -13.55 -9.16
N GLY A 51 -10.51 -14.32 -8.62
CA GLY A 51 -9.14 -13.84 -8.40
C GLY A 51 -8.39 -13.60 -9.72
N ASP A 52 -7.39 -12.72 -9.68
CA ASP A 52 -6.52 -12.45 -10.83
C ASP A 52 -5.57 -13.63 -11.04
N CYS A 53 -5.57 -14.23 -12.24
CA CYS A 53 -4.71 -15.38 -12.53
C CYS A 53 -3.22 -15.06 -12.43
N MET A 54 -2.81 -13.80 -12.57
CA MET A 54 -1.42 -13.40 -12.38
C MET A 54 -0.98 -13.56 -10.91
N LYS A 55 -1.92 -13.56 -9.96
CA LYS A 55 -1.62 -13.70 -8.53
C LYS A 55 -1.63 -15.16 -8.04
N GLU A 56 -1.65 -16.13 -8.95
CA GLU A 56 -1.59 -17.55 -8.57
C GLU A 56 -0.34 -17.84 -7.72
N VAL A 57 -0.54 -18.56 -6.63
CA VAL A 57 0.51 -18.89 -5.67
C VAL A 57 1.25 -20.14 -6.13
N VAL A 58 2.55 -20.01 -6.28
CA VAL A 58 3.45 -21.06 -6.74
C VAL A 58 4.46 -21.41 -5.65
N ARG A 59 4.69 -22.70 -5.41
CA ARG A 59 5.78 -23.16 -4.53
C ARG A 59 7.12 -22.85 -5.15
N ALA A 60 8.08 -22.40 -4.35
CA ALA A 60 9.41 -22.05 -4.82
C ALA A 60 10.48 -22.31 -3.76
N THR A 61 11.67 -22.66 -4.22
CA THR A 61 12.89 -22.59 -3.41
C THR A 61 13.54 -21.24 -3.67
N LEU A 62 13.84 -20.49 -2.60
CA LEU A 62 14.60 -19.25 -2.68
C LEU A 62 16.05 -19.54 -2.33
N THR A 63 16.99 -19.03 -3.10
CA THR A 63 18.41 -19.10 -2.81
C THR A 63 18.95 -17.68 -2.69
N THR A 64 19.58 -17.36 -1.56
CA THR A 64 20.21 -16.04 -1.32
C THR A 64 21.73 -16.14 -1.26
N VAL A 65 22.42 -15.19 -1.90
CA VAL A 65 23.88 -15.01 -1.82
C VAL A 65 24.15 -13.64 -1.20
N ASP A 66 24.82 -13.61 -0.05
CA ASP A 66 25.25 -12.40 0.68
C ASP A 66 26.62 -12.64 1.35
N THR A 67 27.63 -12.94 0.53
CA THR A 67 29.01 -13.21 0.94
C THR A 67 29.73 -11.98 1.49
N ILE A 68 29.29 -10.77 1.13
CA ILE A 68 29.82 -9.51 1.68
C ILE A 68 29.65 -9.49 3.19
N LYS A 69 28.47 -9.87 3.69
CA LYS A 69 28.20 -9.89 5.14
C LYS A 69 28.83 -11.10 5.83
N THR A 70 28.84 -12.27 5.19
CA THR A 70 29.28 -13.51 5.86
C THR A 70 30.79 -13.73 5.81
N HIS A 71 31.47 -13.21 4.79
CA HIS A 71 32.90 -13.45 4.54
C HIS A 71 33.71 -12.16 4.32
N GLY A 72 33.09 -10.98 4.35
CA GLY A 72 33.78 -9.70 4.14
C GLY A 72 34.28 -9.51 2.71
N THR A 73 33.71 -10.22 1.73
CA THR A 73 33.99 -9.99 0.32
C THR A 73 33.49 -8.60 -0.11
N GLU A 74 34.00 -8.08 -1.22
CA GLU A 74 33.48 -6.82 -1.78
C GLU A 74 32.24 -7.07 -2.66
N TRP A 75 32.11 -8.26 -3.26
CA TRP A 75 31.07 -8.58 -4.25
C TRP A 75 30.37 -9.89 -3.93
N ASN A 76 29.07 -9.94 -4.20
CA ASN A 76 28.27 -11.17 -4.29
C ASN A 76 28.20 -11.60 -5.75
N CYS A 77 28.54 -12.84 -6.10
CA CYS A 77 28.45 -13.35 -7.46
C CYS A 77 27.43 -14.48 -7.57
N LEU A 78 26.71 -14.56 -8.69
CA LEU A 78 25.63 -15.56 -8.89
C LEU A 78 26.12 -17.02 -8.73
N GLY A 79 27.40 -17.27 -9.00
CA GLY A 79 28.03 -18.59 -8.89
C GLY A 79 28.72 -18.87 -7.56
N ASP A 80 28.60 -17.99 -6.56
CA ASP A 80 29.20 -18.21 -5.23
C ASP A 80 28.63 -19.48 -4.59
N ALA A 81 29.51 -20.29 -4.00
CA ALA A 81 29.13 -21.54 -3.35
C ALA A 81 28.37 -21.32 -2.04
N ASP A 82 28.70 -20.25 -1.31
CA ASP A 82 28.06 -19.90 -0.05
C ASP A 82 26.70 -19.24 -0.29
N HIS A 83 25.64 -19.96 0.04
CA HIS A 83 24.25 -19.50 -0.10
C HIS A 83 23.35 -20.06 1.00
N VAL A 84 22.18 -19.46 1.15
CA VAL A 84 21.11 -19.95 2.06
C VAL A 84 19.87 -20.25 1.25
N GLU A 85 19.26 -21.40 1.49
CA GLU A 85 18.00 -21.80 0.86
C GLU A 85 16.80 -21.69 1.80
N TYR A 86 15.65 -21.32 1.24
CA TYR A 86 14.39 -21.20 1.96
C TYR A 86 13.27 -21.91 1.20
N ALA A 87 12.48 -22.71 1.91
CA ALA A 87 11.22 -23.23 1.42
C ALA A 87 10.14 -22.12 1.50
N SER A 88 9.45 -21.88 0.38
CA SER A 88 8.56 -20.73 0.26
C SER A 88 7.44 -20.93 -0.77
N SER A 89 6.50 -19.99 -0.77
CA SER A 89 5.65 -19.72 -1.93
C SER A 89 5.83 -18.29 -2.41
N VAL A 90 5.55 -18.08 -3.70
CA VAL A 90 5.65 -16.79 -4.38
C VAL A 90 4.44 -16.56 -5.27
N HIS A 91 4.09 -15.29 -5.49
CA HIS A 91 3.12 -14.89 -6.52
C HIS A 91 3.41 -13.45 -6.96
N TYR A 92 2.89 -13.04 -8.12
CA TYR A 92 2.92 -11.62 -8.47
C TYR A 92 1.97 -10.81 -7.60
N ARG A 93 2.32 -9.55 -7.34
CA ARG A 93 1.53 -8.65 -6.50
C ARG A 93 1.30 -7.28 -7.15
N GLY A 94 0.44 -6.50 -6.51
CA GLY A 94 -0.01 -5.19 -6.98
C GLY A 94 -1.32 -5.29 -7.76
N ASP A 95 -1.64 -4.22 -8.49
CA ASP A 95 -2.85 -4.13 -9.31
C ASP A 95 -2.47 -3.65 -10.72
N SER A 96 -2.29 -2.35 -10.92
CA SER A 96 -1.80 -1.79 -12.18
C SER A 96 -0.42 -2.34 -12.58
N THR A 97 0.43 -2.66 -11.60
CA THR A 97 1.79 -3.14 -11.81
C THR A 97 1.88 -4.59 -12.30
N LEU A 98 0.76 -5.34 -12.23
CA LEU A 98 0.68 -6.66 -12.85
C LEU A 98 0.85 -6.60 -14.36
N ARG A 99 0.60 -5.42 -14.98
CA ARG A 99 0.66 -5.21 -16.42
C ARG A 99 2.05 -4.78 -16.93
N LEU A 100 3.04 -4.71 -16.03
CA LEU A 100 4.41 -4.31 -16.37
C LEU A 100 5.25 -5.54 -16.69
N ILE A 101 6.23 -5.38 -17.58
CA ILE A 101 7.21 -6.45 -17.88
C ILE A 101 8.09 -6.82 -16.66
N LYS A 102 8.21 -5.89 -15.71
CA LYS A 102 8.92 -6.08 -14.44
C LYS A 102 7.90 -6.14 -13.32
N HIS A 103 7.42 -7.34 -13.04
CA HIS A 103 6.40 -7.58 -12.02
C HIS A 103 6.92 -7.34 -10.60
N GLN A 104 6.04 -6.89 -9.72
CA GLN A 104 6.28 -6.99 -8.29
C GLN A 104 5.91 -8.39 -7.81
N MET A 105 6.58 -8.90 -6.78
CA MET A 105 6.31 -10.23 -6.21
C MET A 105 6.07 -10.18 -4.71
N ALA A 106 5.24 -11.08 -4.21
CA ALA A 106 5.14 -11.39 -2.81
C ALA A 106 5.80 -12.76 -2.57
N ILE A 107 6.52 -12.87 -1.47
CA ILE A 107 7.16 -14.08 -0.97
C ILE A 107 6.50 -14.43 0.37
N LYS A 108 6.27 -15.72 0.60
CA LYS A 108 5.91 -16.25 1.93
C LYS A 108 6.83 -17.42 2.25
N LEU A 109 7.72 -17.25 3.23
CA LEU A 109 8.53 -18.33 3.78
C LEU A 109 7.62 -19.27 4.59
N ASP A 110 7.95 -20.56 4.63
CA ASP A 110 7.14 -21.56 5.35
C ASP A 110 7.19 -21.38 6.86
N THR A 111 8.33 -20.91 7.36
CA THR A 111 8.54 -20.62 8.79
C THR A 111 9.12 -19.21 8.95
N PRO A 112 8.88 -18.53 10.09
CA PRO A 112 9.48 -17.22 10.34
C PRO A 112 11.00 -17.33 10.40
N GLN A 113 11.69 -16.70 9.45
CA GLN A 113 13.15 -16.72 9.36
C GLN A 113 13.70 -15.35 9.01
N SER A 114 14.90 -15.03 9.50
CA SER A 114 15.65 -13.86 9.04
C SER A 114 15.87 -13.96 7.54
N PHE A 115 15.74 -12.84 6.82
CA PHE A 115 15.85 -12.83 5.37
C PHE A 115 16.71 -11.65 4.90
N LEU A 116 17.89 -11.95 4.36
CA LEU A 116 18.89 -10.96 3.91
C LEU A 116 19.29 -9.90 4.96
N GLY A 117 19.33 -10.32 6.24
CA GLY A 117 19.66 -9.46 7.38
C GLY A 117 18.46 -8.68 7.94
N LEU A 118 17.25 -8.88 7.40
CA LEU A 118 16.02 -8.33 7.97
C LEU A 118 15.42 -9.29 9.02
N PRO A 119 14.85 -8.78 10.13
CA PRO A 119 14.35 -9.63 11.22
C PRO A 119 13.25 -10.60 10.83
N ALA A 120 13.27 -11.75 11.52
CA ALA A 120 12.50 -12.92 11.16
C ALA A 120 10.99 -12.68 11.02
N ASP A 121 10.45 -13.10 9.88
CA ASP A 121 9.01 -13.16 9.60
C ASP A 121 8.79 -14.09 8.37
N THR A 122 7.53 -14.34 8.02
CA THR A 122 7.17 -15.15 6.84
C THR A 122 6.88 -14.32 5.58
N PRO A 123 6.16 -13.18 5.62
CA PRO A 123 5.75 -12.49 4.41
C PRO A 123 6.73 -11.38 4.05
N TRP A 124 7.14 -11.38 2.79
CA TRP A 124 8.07 -10.41 2.23
C TRP A 124 7.57 -9.89 0.88
N SER A 125 8.03 -8.71 0.52
CA SER A 125 7.65 -8.04 -0.71
C SER A 125 8.87 -7.74 -1.56
N LEU A 126 8.82 -8.09 -2.84
CA LEU A 126 9.76 -7.64 -3.84
C LEU A 126 9.12 -6.55 -4.69
N HIS A 127 9.55 -5.31 -4.46
CA HIS A 127 9.20 -4.18 -5.31
C HIS A 127 10.16 -4.13 -6.50
N GLY A 128 9.62 -4.29 -7.72
CA GLY A 128 10.35 -4.06 -8.95
C GLY A 128 10.20 -2.61 -9.40
N PRO A 129 11.14 -1.69 -9.07
CA PRO A 129 11.05 -0.31 -9.49
C PRO A 129 11.13 -0.28 -11.01
N TYR A 130 10.00 -0.07 -11.67
CA TYR A 130 9.91 0.05 -13.12
C TYR A 130 9.78 1.52 -13.54
N PHE A 131 8.90 2.27 -12.87
CA PHE A 131 8.74 3.71 -13.06
C PHE A 131 9.68 4.55 -12.16
N ASP A 132 10.22 3.95 -11.10
CA ASP A 132 11.20 4.61 -10.25
C ASP A 132 12.62 4.37 -10.78
N ALA A 133 13.04 5.20 -11.72
CA ALA A 133 14.38 5.11 -12.31
C ALA A 133 15.52 5.54 -11.37
N SER A 134 15.18 6.13 -10.21
CA SER A 134 16.17 6.36 -9.15
C SER A 134 16.49 5.10 -8.36
N LEU A 135 15.63 4.08 -8.41
CA LEU A 135 15.66 2.85 -7.58
C LEU A 135 15.52 3.11 -6.06
N LEU A 136 15.32 4.35 -5.62
CA LEU A 136 15.52 4.76 -4.24
C LEU A 136 14.27 5.33 -3.55
N ARG A 137 13.17 5.66 -4.26
CA ARG A 137 12.06 6.42 -3.64
C ARG A 137 11.41 5.71 -2.47
N ASN A 138 11.10 4.42 -2.64
CA ASN A 138 10.59 3.60 -1.52
C ASN A 138 11.62 3.45 -0.40
N HIS A 139 12.90 3.27 -0.74
CA HIS A 139 13.98 3.13 0.25
C HIS A 139 14.12 4.40 1.12
N VAL A 140 14.11 5.57 0.48
CA VAL A 140 14.15 6.89 1.13
C VAL A 140 12.89 7.14 1.95
N ALA A 141 11.70 6.86 1.41
CA ALA A 141 10.44 7.03 2.15
C ALA A 141 10.45 6.27 3.47
N HIS A 142 10.78 4.98 3.43
CA HIS A 142 10.78 4.15 4.63
C HIS A 142 11.91 4.54 5.60
N HIS A 143 13.07 4.97 5.10
CA HIS A 143 14.12 5.52 5.96
C HIS A 143 13.66 6.76 6.72
N ILE A 144 13.10 7.75 6.01
CA ILE A 144 12.62 9.01 6.62
C ILE A 144 11.57 8.71 7.69
N PHE A 145 10.61 7.83 7.43
CA PHE A 145 9.58 7.50 8.42
C PHE A 145 10.16 6.83 9.66
N ARG A 146 11.12 5.90 9.51
CA ARG A 146 11.78 5.26 10.67
C ARG A 146 12.53 6.26 11.56
N GLN A 147 13.02 7.37 11.01
CA GLN A 147 13.66 8.43 11.81
C GLN A 147 12.70 9.13 12.78
N THR A 148 11.38 8.96 12.62
CA THR A 148 10.40 9.42 13.62
C THR A 148 10.44 8.55 14.90
N GLY A 149 11.08 7.39 14.86
CA GLY A 149 11.05 6.37 15.92
C GLY A 149 9.92 5.35 15.73
N ARG A 150 9.08 5.51 14.70
CA ARG A 150 7.98 4.59 14.39
C ARG A 150 8.40 3.49 13.43
N TYR A 151 7.72 2.36 13.50
CA TYR A 151 7.91 1.27 12.55
C TYR A 151 7.54 1.72 11.12
N SER A 152 8.43 1.42 10.18
CA SER A 152 8.19 1.40 8.74
C SER A 152 8.92 0.19 8.18
N PRO A 153 8.40 -0.49 7.15
CA PRO A 153 9.08 -1.59 6.49
C PRO A 153 10.58 -1.33 6.30
N ARG A 154 11.42 -2.17 6.88
CA ARG A 154 12.84 -2.20 6.54
C ARG A 154 13.01 -2.74 5.14
N THR A 155 14.08 -2.31 4.50
CA THR A 155 14.27 -2.53 3.07
C THR A 155 15.71 -2.92 2.75
N GLN A 156 15.89 -3.80 1.77
CA GLN A 156 17.19 -4.23 1.28
C GLN A 156 17.15 -4.29 -0.25
N HIS A 157 18.03 -3.58 -0.95
CA HIS A 157 18.15 -3.75 -2.39
C HIS A 157 18.77 -5.10 -2.72
N ILE A 158 18.34 -5.72 -3.82
CA ILE A 158 18.80 -7.01 -4.29
C ILE A 158 18.93 -7.05 -5.81
N ALA A 159 19.78 -7.95 -6.31
CA ALA A 159 19.75 -8.42 -7.69
C ALA A 159 18.83 -9.65 -7.79
N LEU A 160 17.76 -9.57 -8.58
CA LEU A 160 16.80 -10.67 -8.70
C LEU A 160 17.07 -11.54 -9.93
N TYR A 161 17.08 -12.85 -9.73
CA TYR A 161 17.00 -13.85 -10.78
C TYR A 161 15.78 -14.76 -10.56
N ILE A 162 15.15 -15.18 -11.64
CA ILE A 162 14.08 -16.18 -11.62
C ILE A 162 14.46 -17.29 -12.59
N LYS A 163 14.47 -18.55 -12.14
CA LYS A 163 14.72 -19.69 -13.03
C LYS A 163 13.53 -19.88 -13.98
N ASN A 164 13.84 -20.03 -15.26
CA ASN A 164 12.84 -20.41 -16.26
C ASN A 164 12.55 -21.92 -16.22
N ALA A 165 11.67 -22.41 -17.10
CA ALA A 165 11.30 -23.82 -17.17
C ALA A 165 12.47 -24.78 -17.46
N ALA A 166 13.57 -24.28 -18.04
CA ALA A 166 14.80 -25.04 -18.26
C ALA A 166 15.77 -24.99 -17.06
N GLY A 167 15.37 -24.37 -15.94
CA GLY A 167 16.19 -24.22 -14.74
C GLY A 167 17.26 -23.14 -14.85
N VAL A 168 17.28 -22.35 -15.93
CA VAL A 168 18.28 -21.31 -16.16
C VAL A 168 17.88 -20.04 -15.43
N PRO A 169 18.71 -19.47 -14.53
CA PRO A 169 18.41 -18.23 -13.84
C PRO A 169 18.44 -17.03 -14.80
N GLU A 170 17.32 -16.33 -14.93
CA GLU A 170 17.20 -15.13 -15.75
C GLU A 170 17.19 -13.88 -14.87
N TYR A 171 18.07 -12.93 -15.16
CA TYR A 171 18.10 -11.65 -14.46
C TYR A 171 16.82 -10.87 -14.70
N LYS A 172 16.23 -10.33 -13.63
CA LYS A 172 15.01 -9.51 -13.68
C LYS A 172 15.26 -8.05 -13.29
N GLY A 173 16.50 -7.65 -13.02
CA GLY A 173 16.83 -6.28 -12.60
C GLY A 173 17.09 -6.16 -11.11
N PHE A 174 17.38 -4.92 -10.69
CA PHE A 174 17.40 -4.57 -9.29
C PHE A 174 15.97 -4.46 -8.73
N TYR A 175 15.79 -5.03 -7.54
CA TYR A 175 14.56 -5.01 -6.77
C TYR A 175 14.83 -4.44 -5.38
N LEU A 176 13.80 -3.91 -4.75
CA LEU A 176 13.81 -3.59 -3.33
C LEU A 176 13.03 -4.67 -2.59
N LEU A 177 13.70 -5.45 -1.74
CA LEU A 177 13.07 -6.29 -0.74
C LEU A 177 12.52 -5.37 0.36
N LEU A 178 11.25 -5.55 0.71
CA LEU A 178 10.60 -4.89 1.83
C LEU A 178 9.96 -5.94 2.73
N GLU A 179 9.89 -5.60 4.01
CA GLU A 179 8.97 -6.25 4.93
C GLU A 179 7.54 -6.04 4.46
N THR A 180 6.76 -7.11 4.30
CA THR A 180 5.31 -6.96 4.18
C THR A 180 4.78 -6.46 5.52
N VAL A 181 3.90 -5.45 5.49
CA VAL A 181 3.24 -4.97 6.71
C VAL A 181 2.48 -6.13 7.34
N SER A 182 2.91 -6.51 8.54
CA SER A 182 2.33 -7.58 9.35
C SER A 182 2.28 -7.10 10.80
N TYR A 183 1.56 -7.83 11.64
CA TYR A 183 1.22 -7.40 13.01
C TYR A 183 1.91 -8.24 14.07
N GLY A 184 2.91 -9.02 13.66
CA GLY A 184 3.78 -9.78 14.55
C GLY A 184 4.82 -8.91 15.27
N PRO A 185 5.58 -9.52 16.19
CA PRO A 185 6.48 -8.82 17.12
C PRO A 185 7.62 -8.05 16.43
N ASN A 186 8.06 -8.50 15.26
CA ASN A 186 9.15 -7.87 14.51
C ASN A 186 8.66 -6.79 13.54
N ARG A 187 7.38 -6.40 13.60
CA ARG A 187 6.71 -5.49 12.65
C ARG A 187 5.90 -4.44 13.42
N VAL A 188 4.60 -4.26 13.13
CA VAL A 188 3.74 -3.31 13.86
C VAL A 188 3.55 -3.74 15.33
N GLY A 189 3.51 -5.06 15.56
CA GLY A 189 3.31 -5.72 16.85
C GLY A 189 2.11 -5.22 17.65
N LEU A 190 1.01 -5.94 17.46
CA LEU A 190 -0.25 -5.75 18.17
C LEU A 190 -0.47 -6.88 19.16
N ALA A 191 -1.25 -6.62 20.20
CA ALA A 191 -1.83 -7.69 21.01
C ALA A 191 -2.62 -8.65 20.10
N GLU A 192 -2.59 -9.94 20.46
CA GLU A 192 -3.37 -10.93 19.72
C GLU A 192 -4.87 -10.64 19.82
N ASN A 193 -5.56 -10.78 18.69
CA ASN A 193 -7.01 -10.75 18.64
C ASN A 193 -7.50 -11.95 17.83
N THR A 194 -7.75 -13.05 18.53
CA THR A 194 -8.09 -14.35 17.96
C THR A 194 -9.37 -14.90 18.57
N PRO A 195 -9.95 -15.97 17.99
CA PRO A 195 -11.06 -16.70 18.57
C PRO A 195 -10.85 -17.29 19.97
N ASN A 196 -9.63 -17.25 20.51
CA ASN A 196 -9.32 -17.79 21.83
C ASN A 196 -9.31 -16.73 22.93
N CYS A 197 -9.33 -15.44 22.59
CA CYS A 197 -9.31 -14.37 23.59
C CYS A 197 -10.67 -14.20 24.27
N SER A 198 -10.68 -13.69 25.50
CA SER A 198 -11.90 -13.32 26.20
C SER A 198 -12.66 -12.17 25.52
N ALA A 199 -13.92 -11.95 25.91
CA ALA A 199 -14.75 -10.90 25.33
C ALA A 199 -14.14 -9.49 25.49
N SER A 200 -13.58 -9.19 26.66
CA SER A 200 -12.94 -7.90 26.95
C SER A 200 -11.67 -7.70 26.10
N GLU A 201 -10.86 -8.73 25.96
CA GLU A 201 -9.64 -8.71 25.15
C GLU A 201 -9.93 -8.44 23.66
N ARG A 202 -10.99 -9.04 23.11
CA ARG A 202 -11.38 -8.85 21.69
C ARG A 202 -12.03 -7.51 21.41
N ALA A 203 -12.82 -7.00 22.35
CA ALA A 203 -13.54 -5.74 22.17
C ALA A 203 -12.60 -4.52 22.15
N ASN A 204 -11.44 -4.61 22.82
CA ASN A 204 -10.62 -3.44 23.14
C ASN A 204 -9.43 -3.16 22.21
N GLY A 205 -9.10 -4.03 21.24
CA GLY A 205 -8.06 -3.73 20.26
C GLY A 205 -7.51 -4.94 19.51
N GLY A 206 -6.29 -4.81 18.97
CA GLY A 206 -5.70 -5.80 18.07
C GLY A 206 -6.36 -5.79 16.69
N TRP A 207 -6.58 -4.58 16.15
CA TRP A 207 -7.16 -4.36 14.82
C TRP A 207 -6.18 -3.68 13.90
N ALA A 208 -6.21 -4.00 12.61
CA ALA A 208 -5.53 -3.24 11.58
C ALA A 208 -6.26 -3.29 10.25
N TRP A 209 -6.22 -2.18 9.53
CA TRP A 209 -6.85 -2.04 8.23
C TRP A 209 -6.04 -1.10 7.35
N LEU A 210 -6.33 -1.12 6.05
CA LEU A 210 -5.84 -0.11 5.12
C LEU A 210 -6.96 0.47 4.26
N PHE A 211 -6.73 1.63 3.66
CA PHE A 211 -7.52 2.07 2.51
C PHE A 211 -6.73 1.82 1.23
N ASP A 212 -7.34 1.06 0.31
CA ASP A 212 -6.80 0.71 -1.00
C ASP A 212 -7.97 0.28 -1.92
N PRO A 213 -7.80 0.15 -3.25
CA PRO A 213 -8.81 -0.46 -4.10
C PRO A 213 -9.21 -1.85 -3.61
N LEU A 214 -10.51 -2.13 -3.67
CA LEU A 214 -11.05 -3.41 -3.26
C LEU A 214 -10.61 -4.50 -4.26
N SER A 215 -10.20 -5.66 -3.75
CA SER A 215 -9.92 -6.86 -4.55
C SER A 215 -10.89 -7.98 -4.21
N TYR A 216 -11.22 -8.82 -5.19
CA TYR A 216 -12.06 -10.00 -4.98
C TYR A 216 -11.59 -10.83 -3.78
N GLY A 217 -12.51 -11.21 -2.90
CA GLY A 217 -12.24 -12.02 -1.71
C GLY A 217 -11.62 -11.26 -0.53
N ALA A 218 -11.23 -9.99 -0.68
CA ALA A 218 -10.73 -9.21 0.44
C ALA A 218 -11.84 -8.90 1.45
N TYR A 219 -11.47 -8.85 2.74
CA TYR A 219 -12.35 -8.44 3.82
C TYR A 219 -12.34 -6.91 3.94
N SER A 220 -13.46 -6.28 3.68
CA SER A 220 -13.69 -4.84 3.77
C SER A 220 -14.99 -4.55 4.52
N PRO A 221 -14.92 -4.10 5.79
CA PRO A 221 -16.11 -3.73 6.54
C PRO A 221 -17.02 -2.74 5.81
N ASN A 222 -18.33 -2.95 5.90
CA ASN A 222 -19.28 -1.89 5.55
C ASN A 222 -19.39 -0.91 6.72
N ILE A 223 -18.93 0.32 6.51
CA ILE A 223 -19.14 1.40 7.46
C ILE A 223 -20.61 1.83 7.41
N VAL A 224 -21.24 1.98 8.58
CA VAL A 224 -22.57 2.58 8.70
C VAL A 224 -22.53 3.99 8.12
N LYS A 225 -23.32 4.30 7.08
CA LYS A 225 -23.43 5.68 6.58
C LYS A 225 -24.38 6.49 7.44
N ASN A 226 -23.86 7.57 7.98
CA ASN A 226 -24.58 8.64 8.65
C ASN A 226 -23.86 9.97 8.37
N MET A 227 -24.30 11.07 8.97
CA MET A 227 -23.65 12.38 8.73
C MET A 227 -22.16 12.40 9.09
N TYR A 228 -21.74 11.65 10.11
CA TYR A 228 -20.34 11.60 10.55
C TYR A 228 -19.47 10.83 9.57
N THR A 229 -19.84 9.58 9.27
CA THR A 229 -19.06 8.68 8.43
C THR A 229 -19.15 9.06 6.96
N ASN A 230 -20.23 9.70 6.50
CA ASN A 230 -20.28 10.27 5.15
C ASN A 230 -19.30 11.43 4.99
N GLN A 231 -19.07 12.21 6.06
CA GLN A 231 -18.22 13.39 6.03
C GLN A 231 -16.75 13.11 6.34
N PHE A 232 -16.46 12.06 7.12
CA PHE A 232 -15.08 11.79 7.58
C PHE A 232 -14.63 10.35 7.37
N GLY A 233 -15.53 9.44 6.98
CA GLY A 233 -15.25 8.00 6.90
C GLY A 233 -14.43 7.54 5.71
N GLY A 234 -14.21 8.41 4.71
CA GLY A 234 -13.41 8.08 3.54
C GLY A 234 -13.99 6.90 2.74
N GLY A 235 -13.10 6.02 2.26
CA GLY A 235 -13.47 4.80 1.52
C GLY A 235 -13.95 3.67 2.44
N ARG A 236 -14.14 2.46 1.88
CA ARG A 236 -14.30 1.27 2.72
C ARG A 236 -12.92 0.80 3.20
N PRO A 237 -12.71 0.53 4.49
CA PRO A 237 -11.46 -0.03 4.98
C PRO A 237 -11.30 -1.47 4.50
N LEU A 238 -10.07 -1.93 4.32
CA LEU A 238 -9.69 -3.31 4.06
C LEU A 238 -9.07 -3.88 5.33
N LEU A 239 -9.74 -4.84 5.95
CA LEU A 239 -9.25 -5.51 7.15
C LEU A 239 -7.99 -6.31 6.81
N THR A 240 -6.95 -6.11 7.62
CA THR A 240 -5.68 -6.82 7.50
C THR A 240 -5.31 -7.58 8.76
N TYR A 241 -5.90 -7.20 9.91
CA TYR A 241 -5.80 -7.95 11.15
C TYR A 241 -6.99 -7.66 12.08
N PRO A 242 -7.54 -8.68 12.77
CA PRO A 242 -7.23 -10.09 12.57
C PRO A 242 -7.76 -10.61 11.23
N ALA A 243 -7.43 -11.85 10.87
CA ALA A 243 -7.91 -12.44 9.62
C ALA A 243 -9.45 -12.45 9.61
N GLY A 244 -10.05 -11.94 8.53
CA GLY A 244 -11.51 -11.76 8.47
C GLY A 244 -12.30 -13.05 8.71
N GLU A 245 -11.77 -14.18 8.25
CA GLU A 245 -12.31 -15.54 8.46
C GLU A 245 -12.44 -15.95 9.93
N THR A 246 -11.66 -15.31 10.80
CA THR A 246 -11.61 -15.60 12.23
C THR A 246 -12.35 -14.57 13.08
N THR A 247 -12.91 -13.52 12.46
CA THR A 247 -13.66 -12.48 13.19
C THR A 247 -15.01 -13.02 13.68
N SER A 248 -15.44 -12.62 14.88
CA SER A 248 -16.80 -12.88 15.37
C SER A 248 -17.74 -11.71 15.09
N GLN A 249 -19.04 -11.91 15.30
CA GLN A 249 -20.02 -10.84 15.18
C GLN A 249 -19.76 -9.70 16.17
N ALA A 250 -19.46 -10.03 17.43
CA ALA A 250 -19.12 -9.04 18.45
C ALA A 250 -17.88 -8.21 18.08
N MET A 251 -16.86 -8.85 17.47
CA MET A 251 -15.66 -8.16 16.97
C MET A 251 -16.03 -7.15 15.87
N ARG A 252 -16.86 -7.57 14.91
CA ARG A 252 -17.34 -6.68 13.84
C ARG A 252 -18.10 -5.47 14.40
N ASP A 253 -18.95 -5.69 15.39
CA ASP A 253 -19.72 -4.60 16.03
C ASP A 253 -18.82 -3.58 16.74
N ALA A 254 -17.74 -4.03 17.39
CA ALA A 254 -16.74 -3.14 18.00
C ALA A 254 -16.01 -2.26 16.96
N PHE A 255 -15.90 -2.72 15.72
CA PHE A 255 -15.24 -1.98 14.64
C PHE A 255 -16.18 -0.98 13.93
N VAL A 256 -17.35 -1.41 13.44
CA VAL A 256 -18.20 -0.60 12.54
C VAL A 256 -19.52 -0.10 13.13
N SER A 257 -19.97 -0.58 14.31
CA SER A 257 -21.26 -0.13 14.85
C SER A 257 -21.23 1.36 15.21
N PRO A 258 -22.38 2.05 15.37
CA PRO A 258 -22.38 3.45 15.81
C PRO A 258 -21.61 3.71 17.11
N ASN A 259 -21.44 2.69 17.96
CA ASN A 259 -20.65 2.76 19.20
C ASN A 259 -19.23 2.21 19.04
N GLY A 260 -18.88 1.69 17.86
CA GLY A 260 -17.55 1.20 17.53
C GLY A 260 -16.52 2.33 17.41
N PHE A 261 -15.25 2.00 17.55
CA PHE A 261 -14.18 2.99 17.68
C PHE A 261 -14.05 3.89 16.44
N LEU A 262 -14.24 3.36 15.24
CA LEU A 262 -14.07 4.11 13.99
C LEU A 262 -15.23 5.11 13.77
N PRO A 263 -16.52 4.73 13.92
CA PRO A 263 -17.61 5.71 13.93
C PRO A 263 -17.53 6.74 15.06
N GLN A 264 -17.05 6.37 16.25
CA GLN A 264 -16.85 7.33 17.35
C GLN A 264 -15.77 8.37 17.02
N TYR A 265 -14.68 7.98 16.36
CA TYR A 265 -13.69 8.93 15.85
C TYR A 265 -14.31 9.92 14.84
N HIS A 266 -15.08 9.44 13.87
CA HIS A 266 -15.76 10.33 12.92
C HIS A 266 -16.77 11.26 13.59
N LYS A 267 -17.48 10.77 14.61
CA LYS A 267 -18.39 11.58 15.43
C LYS A 267 -17.63 12.67 16.18
N TYR A 268 -16.46 12.36 16.74
CA TYR A 268 -15.60 13.36 17.37
C TYR A 268 -15.20 14.48 16.39
N LEU A 269 -14.77 14.12 15.18
CA LEU A 269 -14.41 15.12 14.15
C LEU A 269 -15.57 16.08 13.84
N TRP A 270 -16.81 15.61 13.96
CA TRP A 270 -18.01 16.44 13.79
C TRP A 270 -18.33 17.28 15.03
N GLU A 271 -18.56 16.64 16.18
CA GLU A 271 -19.16 17.27 17.37
C GLU A 271 -18.12 17.79 18.38
N GLY A 272 -16.92 17.21 18.39
CA GLY A 272 -15.94 17.34 19.46
C GLY A 272 -14.92 18.46 19.32
N MET A 273 -15.01 19.32 18.29
CA MET A 273 -14.00 20.36 18.03
C MET A 273 -13.95 21.48 19.08
N LEU A 274 -14.98 21.63 19.91
CA LEU A 274 -14.96 22.55 21.07
C LEU A 274 -14.44 21.90 22.36
N THR A 275 -14.14 20.60 22.32
CA THR A 275 -13.45 19.86 23.38
C THR A 275 -12.17 19.25 22.78
N PRO A 276 -11.21 20.09 22.38
CA PRO A 276 -10.08 19.66 21.54
C PRO A 276 -9.18 18.63 22.22
N ASP A 277 -9.09 18.61 23.55
CA ASP A 277 -8.26 17.65 24.27
C ASP A 277 -8.79 16.21 24.23
N ARG A 278 -10.08 16.02 23.92
CA ARG A 278 -10.68 14.67 23.79
C ARG A 278 -10.29 13.95 22.50
N LEU A 279 -9.55 14.57 21.57
CA LEU A 279 -9.08 13.92 20.34
C LEU A 279 -8.23 12.67 20.65
N GLU A 280 -7.44 12.73 21.73
CA GLU A 280 -6.53 11.66 22.15
C GLU A 280 -7.26 10.41 22.67
N GLU A 281 -8.55 10.51 23.00
CA GLU A 281 -9.39 9.35 23.32
C GLU A 281 -9.69 8.50 22.07
N HIS A 282 -9.53 9.07 20.88
CA HIS A 282 -9.88 8.43 19.62
C HIS A 282 -8.66 8.06 18.77
N ILE A 283 -7.63 8.91 18.75
CA ILE A 283 -6.41 8.69 17.96
C ILE A 283 -5.14 8.87 18.80
N ASP A 284 -4.08 8.13 18.46
CA ASP A 284 -2.73 8.50 18.87
C ASP A 284 -2.31 9.71 18.03
N ILE A 285 -2.42 10.89 18.65
CA ILE A 285 -2.20 12.17 17.96
C ILE A 285 -0.78 12.26 17.36
N GLY A 286 0.21 11.65 18.02
CA GLY A 286 1.59 11.59 17.53
C GLY A 286 1.75 10.81 16.24
N SER A 287 1.05 9.67 16.10
CA SER A 287 1.12 8.81 14.91
C SER A 287 0.52 9.52 13.70
N PHE A 288 -0.60 10.21 13.88
CA PHE A 288 -1.22 11.00 12.82
C PHE A 288 -0.35 12.19 12.43
N VAL A 289 0.31 12.84 13.40
CA VAL A 289 1.27 13.93 13.12
C VAL A 289 2.46 13.40 12.31
N ASP A 290 3.13 12.33 12.76
CA ASP A 290 4.28 11.76 12.05
C ASP A 290 3.88 11.28 10.63
N TYR A 291 2.71 10.65 10.48
CA TYR A 291 2.15 10.22 9.20
C TYR A 291 1.87 11.40 8.26
N MET A 292 1.23 12.46 8.76
CA MET A 292 0.92 13.66 8.00
C MET A 292 2.19 14.37 7.53
N LEU A 293 3.18 14.57 8.41
CA LEU A 293 4.43 15.22 8.04
C LEU A 293 5.16 14.46 6.93
N HIS A 294 5.24 13.13 7.06
CA HIS A 294 5.88 12.29 6.05
C HIS A 294 5.14 12.36 4.71
N THR A 295 3.81 12.24 4.74
CA THR A 295 2.95 12.25 3.55
C THR A 295 3.00 13.59 2.83
N GLU A 296 2.96 14.70 3.57
CA GLU A 296 3.08 16.06 3.01
C GLU A 296 4.45 16.33 2.42
N TRP A 297 5.51 15.80 3.04
CA TRP A 297 6.87 15.98 2.57
C TRP A 297 7.16 15.14 1.32
N SER A 298 6.64 13.90 1.28
CA SER A 298 6.90 13.01 0.16
C SER A 298 6.20 13.42 -1.13
N LEU A 299 5.14 14.24 -1.03
CA LEU A 299 4.24 14.53 -2.16
C LEU A 299 3.75 13.26 -2.85
N ASN A 300 3.44 12.22 -2.08
CA ASN A 300 2.97 10.95 -2.64
C ASN A 300 1.66 11.21 -3.40
N GLN A 301 1.56 10.74 -4.64
CA GLN A 301 0.36 10.94 -5.45
C GLN A 301 -0.91 10.37 -4.81
N ASP A 302 -0.76 9.31 -4.00
CA ASP A 302 -1.84 8.54 -3.40
C ASP A 302 -2.15 8.98 -1.97
N ALA A 303 -1.46 10.03 -1.49
CA ALA A 303 -1.60 10.63 -0.17
C ALA A 303 -3.07 10.70 0.27
N TYR A 304 -3.33 10.24 1.49
CA TYR A 304 -4.64 10.29 2.14
C TYR A 304 -5.80 9.56 1.43
N SER A 305 -5.51 8.69 0.46
CA SER A 305 -6.55 7.98 -0.30
C SER A 305 -6.27 6.50 -0.54
N ARG A 306 -5.00 6.09 -0.68
CA ARG A 306 -4.58 4.70 -0.92
C ARG A 306 -3.30 4.39 -0.17
N SER A 307 -2.96 3.11 -0.05
CA SER A 307 -1.76 2.64 0.68
C SER A 307 -1.68 3.16 2.12
N MET A 308 -2.83 3.40 2.74
CA MET A 308 -2.90 4.00 4.07
C MET A 308 -3.22 2.96 5.12
N TYR A 309 -2.23 2.53 5.88
CA TYR A 309 -2.45 1.63 7.00
C TYR A 309 -2.87 2.39 8.26
N TYR A 310 -3.74 1.75 9.03
CA TYR A 310 -4.13 2.13 10.37
C TYR A 310 -4.21 0.89 11.23
N PHE A 311 -4.07 1.08 12.53
CA PHE A 311 -4.29 0.01 13.50
C PHE A 311 -4.83 0.57 14.81
N LYS A 312 -5.38 -0.31 15.63
CA LYS A 312 -5.79 -0.01 17.00
C LYS A 312 -5.31 -1.16 17.87
N ASP A 313 -4.30 -0.91 18.68
CA ASP A 313 -3.82 -1.90 19.66
C ASP A 313 -4.77 -1.98 20.87
N ARG A 314 -4.64 -3.04 21.67
CA ARG A 314 -5.45 -3.24 22.88
C ARG A 314 -5.24 -2.06 23.84
N ASP A 315 -6.35 -1.48 24.29
CA ASP A 315 -6.39 -0.32 25.21
C ASP A 315 -5.70 0.95 24.70
N HIS A 316 -5.34 1.01 23.41
CA HIS A 316 -4.76 2.18 22.76
C HIS A 316 -5.73 2.78 21.74
N PRO A 317 -5.64 4.10 21.48
CA PRO A 317 -6.41 4.74 20.43
C PRO A 317 -5.95 4.33 19.03
N ILE A 318 -6.64 4.79 17.99
CA ILE A 318 -6.29 4.48 16.59
C ILE A 318 -4.94 5.13 16.24
N GLU A 319 -4.04 4.36 15.64
CA GLU A 319 -2.77 4.85 15.11
C GLU A 319 -2.79 4.89 13.57
N ALA A 320 -2.13 5.90 13.00
CA ALA A 320 -1.89 5.99 11.56
C ALA A 320 -0.49 5.44 11.21
N GLY A 321 -0.44 4.63 10.16
CA GLY A 321 0.76 3.97 9.67
C GLY A 321 0.73 2.45 9.86
N PRO A 322 1.81 1.74 9.49
CA PRO A 322 3.03 2.28 8.87
C PRO A 322 2.77 2.85 7.46
N VAL A 323 3.66 3.73 6.99
CA VAL A 323 3.59 4.26 5.62
C VAL A 323 3.90 3.19 4.57
N TRP A 324 3.29 3.28 3.38
CA TRP A 324 3.47 2.31 2.29
C TRP A 324 3.38 2.95 0.88
N ASP A 325 4.08 2.35 -0.09
CA ASP A 325 4.07 2.63 -1.54
C ASP A 325 4.37 4.08 -1.98
N PHE A 326 5.67 4.38 -2.14
CA PHE A 326 6.22 5.70 -2.48
C PHE A 326 6.99 5.72 -3.81
N ASN A 327 6.71 4.80 -4.72
CA ASN A 327 7.31 4.82 -6.05
C ASN A 327 6.95 6.09 -6.85
N LEU A 328 5.79 6.69 -6.57
CA LEU A 328 5.25 7.92 -7.19
C LEU A 328 5.24 9.09 -6.19
N ALA A 329 6.39 9.32 -5.57
CA ALA A 329 6.68 10.38 -4.61
C ALA A 329 8.02 11.08 -4.94
N PHE A 330 8.39 12.10 -4.17
CA PHE A 330 9.69 12.80 -4.26
C PHE A 330 10.02 13.27 -5.68
N GLY A 331 9.13 14.10 -6.24
CA GLY A 331 9.27 14.62 -7.61
C GLY A 331 8.78 13.68 -8.71
N ALA A 332 8.10 12.58 -8.37
CA ALA A 332 7.38 11.72 -9.31
C ALA A 332 5.86 11.71 -9.03
N GLY A 333 5.08 11.26 -10.01
CA GLY A 333 3.62 11.16 -9.90
C GLY A 333 2.89 12.50 -10.09
N ALA A 334 1.56 12.44 -10.07
CA ALA A 334 0.70 13.59 -10.38
C ALA A 334 0.78 14.75 -9.37
N LYS A 335 1.39 14.52 -8.19
CA LYS A 335 1.52 15.52 -7.11
C LYS A 335 2.95 16.07 -6.97
N ALA A 336 3.88 15.67 -7.83
CA ALA A 336 5.30 16.03 -7.77
C ALA A 336 5.61 17.52 -7.60
N HIS A 337 4.71 18.41 -8.05
CA HIS A 337 4.89 19.86 -8.03
C HIS A 337 3.78 20.59 -7.28
N ALA A 338 3.09 19.92 -6.35
CA ALA A 338 2.03 20.55 -5.57
C ALA A 338 2.57 21.74 -4.76
N GLN A 339 1.95 22.91 -4.95
CA GLN A 339 2.30 24.17 -4.29
C GLN A 339 1.50 24.41 -3.00
N ASN A 340 0.63 23.48 -2.63
CA ASN A 340 -0.23 23.54 -1.45
C ASN A 340 -0.04 22.29 -0.59
N TRP A 341 -0.70 22.28 0.57
CA TRP A 341 -0.82 21.09 1.41
C TRP A 341 -1.76 20.07 0.77
N LEU A 342 -1.35 18.80 0.72
CA LEU A 342 -2.14 17.72 0.11
C LEU A 342 -3.39 17.43 0.94
N PHE A 343 -3.33 17.53 2.27
CA PHE A 343 -4.47 17.27 3.15
C PHE A 343 -5.71 18.14 2.87
N GLN A 344 -5.56 19.28 2.20
CA GLN A 344 -6.66 20.23 1.97
C GLN A 344 -7.83 19.64 1.16
N THR A 345 -7.60 18.56 0.41
CA THR A 345 -8.63 17.82 -0.33
C THR A 345 -9.15 16.58 0.42
N HIS A 346 -8.73 16.37 1.67
CA HIS A 346 -9.09 15.20 2.47
C HIS A 346 -9.73 15.64 3.79
N GLU A 347 -11.05 15.44 3.87
CA GLU A 347 -11.92 16.08 4.86
C GLU A 347 -11.53 15.77 6.31
N ALA A 348 -11.25 14.50 6.63
CA ALA A 348 -10.81 14.09 7.96
C ALA A 348 -9.45 14.70 8.35
N TRP A 349 -8.45 14.60 7.48
CA TRP A 349 -7.11 15.13 7.73
C TRP A 349 -7.09 16.66 7.82
N LYS A 350 -7.87 17.34 6.97
CA LYS A 350 -8.12 18.77 7.06
C LYS A 350 -8.77 19.15 8.39
N ARG A 351 -9.76 18.40 8.85
CA ARG A 351 -10.43 18.63 10.13
C ARG A 351 -9.48 18.50 11.32
N LEU A 352 -8.52 17.58 11.28
CA LEU A 352 -7.49 17.46 12.33
C LEU A 352 -6.68 18.75 12.50
N THR A 353 -6.37 19.46 11.40
CA THR A 353 -5.65 20.75 11.46
C THR A 353 -6.48 21.89 12.06
N CYS A 354 -7.75 21.67 12.42
CA CYS A 354 -8.52 22.62 13.20
C CYS A 354 -8.33 22.48 14.71
N ASN A 355 -7.80 21.34 15.16
CA ASN A 355 -7.55 21.08 16.56
C ASN A 355 -6.23 21.77 16.95
N TYR A 356 -6.27 22.57 18.02
CA TYR A 356 -5.10 23.36 18.44
C TYR A 356 -3.91 22.47 18.80
N LYS A 357 -4.15 21.38 19.53
CA LYS A 357 -3.12 20.46 19.99
C LYS A 357 -2.50 19.73 18.81
N PHE A 358 -3.32 19.24 17.88
CA PHE A 358 -2.85 18.59 16.66
C PHE A 358 -1.94 19.51 15.83
N THR A 359 -2.39 20.75 15.57
CA THR A 359 -1.63 21.72 14.76
C THR A 359 -0.34 22.14 15.44
N SER A 360 -0.39 22.37 16.75
CA SER A 360 0.78 22.70 17.56
C SER A 360 1.81 21.57 17.54
N LEU A 361 1.37 20.32 17.69
CA LEU A 361 2.24 19.15 17.61
C LEU A 361 2.83 18.97 16.22
N LEU A 362 2.06 19.21 15.16
CA LEU A 362 2.52 19.16 13.78
C LEU A 362 3.68 20.15 13.54
N ILE A 363 3.52 21.39 14.00
CA ILE A 363 4.54 22.44 13.88
C ILE A 363 5.79 22.08 14.71
N ALA A 364 5.60 21.75 15.98
CA ALA A 364 6.70 21.43 16.90
C ALA A 364 7.50 20.22 16.42
N ARG A 365 6.80 19.17 15.99
CA ARG A 365 7.40 17.93 15.51
C ARG A 365 8.18 18.12 14.22
N TRP A 366 7.64 18.87 13.25
CA TRP A 366 8.36 19.21 12.02
C TRP A 366 9.68 19.92 12.31
N LYS A 367 9.63 20.98 13.12
CA LYS A 367 10.82 21.76 13.49
C LYS A 367 11.87 20.91 14.22
N ALA A 368 11.44 20.08 15.17
CA ALA A 368 12.32 19.18 15.90
C ALA A 368 13.00 18.17 14.97
N LEU A 369 12.26 17.54 14.05
CA LEU A 369 12.83 16.58 13.10
C LEU A 369 13.78 17.27 12.11
N ARG A 370 13.39 18.43 11.57
CA ARG A 370 14.21 19.22 10.62
C ARG A 370 15.49 19.78 11.22
N ALA A 371 15.52 20.06 12.51
CA ALA A 371 16.74 20.44 13.23
C ALA A 371 17.67 19.25 13.51
N GLY A 372 17.23 18.01 13.25
CA GLY A 372 17.99 16.80 13.54
C GLY A 372 17.98 15.80 12.39
N VAL A 373 17.31 14.66 12.59
CA VAL A 373 17.35 13.51 11.69
C VAL A 373 16.79 13.75 10.29
N TRP A 374 15.99 14.79 10.09
CA TRP A 374 15.45 15.20 8.79
C TRP A 374 16.15 16.42 8.19
N ALA A 375 17.28 16.87 8.74
CA ALA A 375 18.05 17.96 8.16
C ALA A 375 18.53 17.63 6.73
N ASP A 376 18.72 18.66 5.90
CA ASP A 376 19.06 18.50 4.48
C ASP A 376 20.32 17.63 4.28
N ASP A 377 21.37 17.88 5.08
CA ASP A 377 22.63 17.14 5.05
C ASP A 377 22.46 15.65 5.41
N LYS A 378 21.53 15.32 6.31
CA LYS A 378 21.23 13.93 6.69
C LYS A 378 20.53 13.18 5.56
N ILE A 379 19.60 13.83 4.88
CA ILE A 379 18.91 13.24 3.73
C ILE A 379 19.87 13.06 2.55
N GLU A 380 20.70 14.05 2.25
CA GLU A 380 21.71 13.97 1.21
C GLU A 380 22.75 12.88 1.50
N ALA A 381 23.24 12.79 2.75
CA ALA A 381 24.18 11.75 3.16
C ALA A 381 23.56 10.34 3.03
N PHE A 382 22.31 10.17 3.45
CA PHE A 382 21.61 8.89 3.30
C PHE A 382 21.47 8.49 1.82
N VAL A 383 21.02 9.42 0.96
CA VAL A 383 20.86 9.13 -0.48
C VAL A 383 22.20 8.85 -1.16
N THR A 384 23.25 9.60 -0.79
CA THR A 384 24.62 9.40 -1.30
C THR A 384 25.12 7.99 -0.98
N ASN A 385 24.91 7.52 0.25
CA ASN A 385 25.28 6.16 0.63
C ASN A 385 24.42 5.10 -0.09
N ALA A 386 23.11 5.34 -0.21
CA ALA A 386 22.19 4.39 -0.83
C ALA A 386 22.40 4.23 -2.34
N ARG A 387 22.86 5.27 -3.04
CA ARG A 387 23.11 5.22 -4.49
C ARG A 387 24.47 4.61 -4.86
N ALA A 388 25.45 4.63 -3.95
CA ALA A 388 26.83 4.25 -4.26
C ALA A 388 26.99 2.85 -4.88
N PRO A 389 26.25 1.80 -4.42
CA PRO A 389 26.29 0.49 -5.08
C PRO A 389 25.86 0.56 -6.56
N PHE A 390 24.82 1.34 -6.87
CA PHE A 390 24.29 1.46 -8.22
C PHE A 390 25.20 2.29 -9.13
N ASP A 391 25.80 3.36 -8.61
CA ASP A 391 26.79 4.15 -9.37
C ASP A 391 27.93 3.28 -9.87
N LYS A 392 28.38 2.29 -9.08
CA LYS A 392 29.42 1.34 -9.47
C LYS A 392 28.90 0.19 -10.33
N MET A 393 27.74 -0.39 -10.03
CA MET A 393 27.20 -1.53 -10.78
C MET A 393 26.71 -1.15 -12.19
N LEU A 394 26.09 0.02 -12.36
CA LEU A 394 25.52 0.43 -13.64
C LEU A 394 26.57 0.78 -14.71
N THR A 395 27.84 1.01 -14.33
CA THR A 395 28.95 1.19 -15.29
C THR A 395 29.24 -0.09 -16.10
N LYS A 396 28.83 -1.26 -15.59
CA LYS A 396 28.96 -2.54 -16.27
C LYS A 396 28.00 -2.69 -17.46
N CYS A 397 27.01 -1.80 -17.58
CA CYS A 397 26.00 -1.88 -18.63
C CYS A 397 26.58 -1.57 -20.01
N PRO A 398 26.30 -2.41 -21.04
CA PRO A 398 26.87 -2.24 -22.36
C PRO A 398 26.37 -0.94 -23.01
N LYS A 399 27.28 -0.21 -23.67
CA LYS A 399 26.96 0.98 -24.48
C LYS A 399 26.06 2.00 -23.75
N ASN A 400 26.28 2.17 -22.44
CA ASN A 400 25.50 3.06 -21.57
C ASN A 400 23.98 2.75 -21.52
N GLN A 401 23.59 1.50 -21.80
CA GLN A 401 22.20 1.03 -21.73
C GLN A 401 21.78 0.66 -20.30
N TRP A 402 22.01 1.57 -19.35
CA TRP A 402 21.80 1.34 -17.92
C TRP A 402 20.37 0.95 -17.54
N MET A 403 19.39 1.28 -18.38
CA MET A 403 17.96 0.97 -18.18
C MET A 403 17.55 -0.42 -18.68
N SER A 404 18.42 -1.13 -19.40
CA SER A 404 18.12 -2.44 -20.01
C SER A 404 17.92 -3.55 -18.98
N SER A 405 17.46 -4.71 -19.43
CA SER A 405 17.30 -5.94 -18.64
C SER A 405 18.57 -6.82 -18.61
N GLN A 406 19.71 -6.30 -19.07
CA GLN A 406 20.98 -7.04 -18.99
C GLN A 406 21.46 -7.13 -17.54
N PRO A 407 22.23 -8.17 -17.15
CA PRO A 407 22.80 -8.27 -15.81
C PRO A 407 23.57 -7.00 -15.41
N SER A 408 23.48 -6.63 -14.13
CA SER A 408 23.95 -5.35 -13.56
C SER A 408 23.25 -4.07 -14.04
N CYS A 409 22.23 -4.14 -14.91
CA CYS A 409 21.44 -2.97 -15.33
C CYS A 409 20.13 -2.81 -14.55
N ALA A 410 19.61 -1.58 -14.50
CA ALA A 410 18.49 -1.22 -13.64
C ALA A 410 17.18 -1.94 -13.98
N HIS A 411 16.98 -2.27 -15.26
CA HIS A 411 15.72 -2.77 -15.82
C HIS A 411 14.55 -1.86 -15.42
N VAL A 412 14.50 -0.66 -15.98
CA VAL A 412 13.47 0.36 -15.73
C VAL A 412 12.82 0.78 -17.04
N ALA A 413 11.76 1.58 -16.98
CA ALA A 413 11.07 2.05 -18.18
C ALA A 413 12.03 2.80 -19.12
N LEU A 414 12.08 2.39 -20.40
CA LEU A 414 12.93 2.99 -21.44
C LEU A 414 12.49 4.42 -21.83
N SER A 415 11.31 4.86 -21.36
CA SER A 415 10.84 6.24 -21.52
C SER A 415 11.51 7.22 -20.55
N THR A 416 12.26 6.72 -19.56
CA THR A 416 13.07 7.54 -18.66
C THR A 416 14.11 8.33 -19.44
N ARG A 417 14.29 9.61 -19.09
CA ARG A 417 15.25 10.51 -19.73
C ARG A 417 16.47 10.75 -18.83
N GLY A 418 17.63 11.00 -19.44
CA GLY A 418 18.86 11.29 -18.70
C GLY A 418 19.53 10.05 -18.12
N SER A 419 20.56 10.31 -17.33
CA SER A 419 21.35 9.29 -16.62
C SER A 419 20.70 8.87 -15.31
N TYR A 420 21.17 7.77 -14.72
CA TYR A 420 20.82 7.39 -13.35
C TYR A 420 21.10 8.54 -12.36
N ALA A 421 22.22 9.24 -12.53
CA ALA A 421 22.58 10.37 -11.68
C ALA A 421 21.57 11.52 -11.78
N ASP A 422 21.08 11.84 -12.99
CA ASP A 422 20.04 12.85 -13.17
C ASP A 422 18.75 12.46 -12.44
N GLN A 423 18.38 11.18 -12.46
CA GLN A 423 17.19 10.67 -11.77
C GLN A 423 17.29 10.81 -10.25
N VAL A 424 18.43 10.45 -9.67
CA VAL A 424 18.67 10.59 -8.23
C VAL A 424 18.76 12.07 -7.83
N ASN A 425 19.46 12.89 -8.61
CA ASN A 425 19.60 14.32 -8.33
C ASN A 425 18.25 15.05 -8.39
N ALA A 426 17.40 14.73 -9.36
CA ALA A 426 16.04 15.28 -9.45
C ALA A 426 15.16 14.87 -8.27
N MET A 427 15.27 13.62 -7.80
CA MET A 427 14.59 13.15 -6.59
C MET A 427 15.05 13.94 -5.36
N VAL A 428 16.35 14.04 -5.11
CA VAL A 428 16.92 14.79 -3.96
C VAL A 428 16.48 16.26 -4.00
N ALA A 429 16.63 16.93 -5.14
CA ALA A 429 16.23 18.32 -5.29
C ALA A 429 14.74 18.51 -4.97
N SER A 430 13.87 17.62 -5.44
CA SER A 430 12.43 17.68 -5.16
C SER A 430 12.13 17.47 -3.67
N THR A 431 12.78 16.50 -3.03
CA THR A 431 12.65 16.23 -1.59
C THR A 431 13.06 17.44 -0.76
N LEU A 432 14.23 18.04 -1.02
CA LEU A 432 14.72 19.19 -0.25
C LEU A 432 13.91 20.46 -0.52
N ASN A 433 13.50 20.69 -1.77
CA ASN A 433 12.66 21.84 -2.11
C ASN A 433 11.31 21.79 -1.38
N ARG A 434 10.68 20.61 -1.28
CA ARG A 434 9.45 20.46 -0.49
C ARG A 434 9.69 20.67 0.99
N ALA A 435 10.80 20.16 1.55
CA ALA A 435 11.15 20.39 2.95
C ALA A 435 11.26 21.90 3.26
N ARG A 436 12.03 22.64 2.45
CA ARG A 436 12.22 24.09 2.61
C ARG A 436 10.92 24.88 2.40
N TRP A 437 10.05 24.43 1.50
CA TRP A 437 8.71 25.01 1.37
C TRP A 437 7.90 24.78 2.65
N MET A 438 7.92 23.58 3.23
CA MET A 438 7.24 23.27 4.48
C MET A 438 7.82 24.10 5.63
N ASP A 439 9.15 24.27 5.72
CA ASP A 439 9.80 25.15 6.70
C ASP A 439 9.20 26.57 6.68
N ALA A 440 8.92 27.10 5.48
CA ALA A 440 8.33 28.43 5.29
C ALA A 440 6.80 28.50 5.48
N GLN A 441 6.08 27.36 5.43
CA GLN A 441 4.62 27.31 5.55
C GLN A 441 4.11 26.78 6.88
N ILE A 442 4.91 26.01 7.64
CA ILE A 442 4.40 25.19 8.74
C ILE A 442 3.70 26.02 9.82
N GLU A 443 4.26 27.19 10.20
CA GLU A 443 3.64 28.07 11.22
C GLU A 443 2.36 28.74 10.74
N LYS A 444 2.17 28.88 9.41
CA LYS A 444 0.94 29.44 8.81
C LYS A 444 -0.24 28.47 8.88
N LEU A 445 -0.02 27.26 9.41
CA LEU A 445 -1.12 26.37 9.74
C LEU A 445 -1.95 26.94 10.89
N TYR A 446 -1.39 27.74 11.79
CA TYR A 446 -2.20 28.57 12.69
C TYR A 446 -2.93 29.64 11.90
N GLN A 447 -4.27 29.66 12.01
CA GLN A 447 -5.12 30.53 11.23
C GLN A 447 -6.52 30.68 11.84
N PRO A 448 -7.28 31.72 11.44
CA PRO A 448 -8.70 31.79 11.69
C PRO A 448 -9.43 30.62 11.01
N LEU A 449 -10.37 30.01 11.74
CA LEU A 449 -11.18 28.90 11.24
C LEU A 449 -12.54 29.41 10.75
N ASN A 450 -12.99 28.79 9.67
CA ASN A 450 -14.31 29.02 9.09
C ASN A 450 -14.77 27.75 8.35
N ALA A 451 -15.96 27.78 7.77
CA ALA A 451 -16.52 26.64 7.04
C ALA A 451 -15.64 26.13 5.89
N ARG A 452 -14.84 27.01 5.25
CA ARG A 452 -13.94 26.64 4.15
C ARG A 452 -12.66 25.99 4.66
N VAL A 453 -12.09 26.50 5.74
CA VAL A 453 -10.83 26.00 6.34
C VAL A 453 -11.06 24.71 7.12
N CYS A 454 -12.16 24.65 7.87
CA CYS A 454 -12.39 23.59 8.84
C CYS A 454 -13.51 22.61 8.49
N MET A 455 -14.13 22.73 7.30
CA MET A 455 -15.39 22.07 6.96
C MET A 455 -16.54 22.67 7.81
N GLY A 456 -17.59 23.18 7.15
CA GLY A 456 -18.71 23.90 7.78
C GLY A 456 -19.70 23.04 8.57
N VAL A 457 -19.22 21.94 9.15
CA VAL A 457 -20.02 20.96 9.89
C VAL A 457 -19.70 21.03 11.39
N GLY A 458 -20.73 20.79 12.20
CA GLY A 458 -20.62 20.90 13.66
C GLY A 458 -20.22 22.31 14.13
N ARG A 459 -19.92 22.44 15.42
CA ARG A 459 -19.37 23.68 15.99
C ARG A 459 -17.85 23.62 15.93
N ILE A 460 -17.20 24.72 15.58
CA ILE A 460 -15.74 24.83 15.47
C ILE A 460 -15.22 26.01 16.32
N PRO A 461 -13.97 25.94 16.81
CA PRO A 461 -13.35 27.10 17.45
C PRO A 461 -13.10 28.22 16.45
N LYS A 462 -12.77 29.43 16.93
CA LYS A 462 -12.45 30.57 16.05
C LYS A 462 -11.04 30.47 15.46
N PHE A 463 -10.12 29.86 16.20
CA PHE A 463 -8.71 29.66 15.82
C PHE A 463 -8.26 28.25 16.23
N ASN A 464 -7.21 27.74 15.58
CA ASN A 464 -6.63 26.41 15.82
C ASN A 464 -5.26 26.47 16.53
N CYS A 465 -5.07 27.42 17.43
CA CYS A 465 -3.77 27.64 18.07
C CYS A 465 -3.85 27.72 19.60
N GLY A 466 -4.92 28.30 20.15
CA GLY A 466 -5.22 28.30 21.58
C GLY A 466 -6.15 27.15 22.00
N PRO A 467 -5.99 26.61 23.22
CA PRO A 467 -6.86 25.56 23.76
C PRO A 467 -8.33 25.98 23.90
N ASP A 468 -8.56 27.27 24.14
CA ASP A 468 -9.87 27.90 24.24
C ASP A 468 -10.44 28.31 22.86
N GLY A 469 -9.71 28.04 21.78
CA GLY A 469 -10.09 28.40 20.42
C GLY A 469 -9.96 29.88 20.09
N ASN A 470 -9.23 30.67 20.89
CA ASN A 470 -8.89 32.07 20.63
C ASN A 470 -7.47 32.22 20.05
N ASP A 471 -7.20 33.38 19.45
CA ASP A 471 -5.87 33.72 18.92
C ASP A 471 -4.87 33.99 20.07
N ALA A 472 -5.25 34.83 21.03
CA ALA A 472 -4.40 35.25 22.16
C ALA A 472 -2.97 35.73 21.78
N GLY A 473 -2.67 35.96 20.50
CA GLY A 473 -1.34 36.33 19.99
C GLY A 473 -0.60 35.19 19.27
N CYS A 474 -1.22 34.03 19.08
CA CYS A 474 -0.61 32.88 18.42
C CYS A 474 -0.32 33.13 16.93
N LEU A 475 -1.13 33.96 16.26
CA LEU A 475 -0.95 34.24 14.84
C LEU A 475 0.22 35.18 14.58
N SER A 476 0.50 36.08 15.53
CA SER A 476 1.62 37.02 15.45
C SER A 476 2.90 36.47 16.09
N ASN A 477 2.79 35.62 17.11
CA ASN A 477 3.91 34.98 17.79
C ASN A 477 3.61 33.49 18.04
N PRO A 478 3.79 32.62 17.03
CA PRO A 478 3.40 31.21 17.10
C PRO A 478 4.28 30.38 18.03
N LYS A 479 5.55 30.78 18.23
CA LYS A 479 6.57 29.97 18.90
C LYS A 479 6.18 29.50 20.31
N PRO A 480 5.70 30.37 21.22
CA PRO A 480 5.28 29.93 22.55
C PRO A 480 4.15 28.89 22.53
N TYR A 481 3.32 28.84 21.49
CA TYR A 481 2.17 27.93 21.46
C TYR A 481 2.58 26.51 21.08
N TYR A 482 3.39 26.35 20.02
CA TYR A 482 3.85 25.03 19.62
C TYR A 482 4.96 24.48 20.52
N GLU A 483 5.76 25.32 21.18
CA GLU A 483 6.79 24.84 22.13
C GLU A 483 6.18 24.36 23.46
N ASN A 484 4.96 24.79 23.78
CA ASN A 484 4.27 24.39 25.02
C ASN A 484 3.54 23.04 24.91
N VAL A 485 3.43 22.46 23.71
CA VAL A 485 2.87 21.10 23.57
C VAL A 485 3.96 20.04 23.65
N LYS A 486 3.70 18.99 24.42
CA LYS A 486 4.60 17.85 24.53
C LYS A 486 4.22 16.78 23.53
N PHE A 487 5.16 16.37 22.68
CA PHE A 487 4.95 15.25 21.78
C PHE A 487 4.72 13.95 22.58
N PRO A 488 3.65 13.18 22.29
CA PRO A 488 3.34 11.98 23.06
C PRO A 488 4.42 10.90 22.86
N ALA A 489 4.52 10.00 23.82
CA ALA A 489 5.42 8.85 23.71
C ALA A 489 4.95 7.92 22.58
N ILE A 490 5.90 7.35 21.85
CA ILE A 490 5.61 6.33 20.84
C ILE A 490 5.29 5.03 21.56
N ARG A 491 4.17 4.39 21.21
CA ARG A 491 3.78 3.09 21.75
C ARG A 491 4.89 2.05 21.50
N GLY A 492 5.24 1.30 22.53
CA GLY A 492 6.11 0.13 22.39
C GLY A 492 5.43 -0.98 21.60
N VAL A 493 6.20 -1.99 21.19
CA VAL A 493 5.62 -3.15 20.53
C VAL A 493 4.84 -3.98 21.54
N ASN A 494 3.64 -4.42 21.17
CA ASN A 494 2.80 -5.24 22.03
C ASN A 494 2.85 -6.71 21.58
N HIS A 495 3.02 -7.61 22.54
CA HIS A 495 3.11 -9.05 22.34
C HIS A 495 2.12 -9.83 23.20
N ALA A 496 1.18 -9.13 23.83
CA ALA A 496 0.18 -9.74 24.68
C ALA A 496 -0.54 -10.86 23.92
N LYS A 497 -0.47 -12.06 24.49
CA LYS A 497 -1.22 -13.21 24.05
C LYS A 497 -2.63 -13.13 24.63
N CYS A 498 -3.46 -14.05 24.20
CA CYS A 498 -4.80 -14.21 24.74
C CYS A 498 -4.74 -15.12 25.96
N ASP A 499 -5.02 -14.55 27.13
CA ASP A 499 -4.83 -15.22 28.41
C ASP A 499 -6.17 -15.60 29.08
N GLY A 500 -7.29 -15.04 28.61
CA GLY A 500 -8.63 -15.32 29.13
C GLY A 500 -9.37 -16.46 28.41
N GLU A 501 -10.38 -17.05 29.06
CA GLU A 501 -11.27 -18.03 28.43
C GLU A 501 -12.12 -17.37 27.34
N ALA A 502 -12.16 -18.00 26.16
CA ALA A 502 -13.00 -17.56 25.06
C ALA A 502 -14.50 -17.63 25.45
N PRO A 503 -15.29 -16.59 25.13
CA PRO A 503 -16.73 -16.62 25.40
C PRO A 503 -17.40 -17.72 24.58
N LYS A 504 -18.40 -18.39 25.18
CA LYS A 504 -19.09 -19.54 24.58
C LYS A 504 -20.34 -19.15 23.81
N GLU A 505 -20.78 -17.90 23.93
CA GLU A 505 -21.97 -17.39 23.24
C GLU A 505 -21.72 -17.30 21.73
N ALA A 506 -22.76 -17.61 20.95
CA ALA A 506 -22.68 -17.67 19.47
C ALA A 506 -22.16 -16.37 18.83
N LEU A 507 -22.44 -15.21 19.43
CA LEU A 507 -21.98 -13.90 18.94
C LEU A 507 -20.45 -13.75 18.97
N HIS A 508 -19.77 -14.53 19.82
CA HIS A 508 -18.32 -14.54 19.97
C HIS A 508 -17.64 -15.68 19.19
N ALA A 509 -18.39 -16.60 18.61
CA ALA A 509 -17.83 -17.62 17.74
C ALA A 509 -17.30 -17.00 16.42
N PRO A 510 -16.20 -17.54 15.85
CA PRO A 510 -15.73 -17.16 14.52
C PRO A 510 -16.83 -17.31 13.49
N SER A 511 -17.02 -16.29 12.67
CA SER A 511 -18.03 -16.30 11.61
C SER A 511 -17.58 -15.42 10.45
N VAL A 512 -17.83 -15.87 9.22
CA VAL A 512 -17.67 -15.02 8.04
C VAL A 512 -18.93 -14.19 7.88
N ASP A 513 -18.77 -12.87 7.75
CA ASP A 513 -19.85 -11.99 7.28
C ASP A 513 -19.69 -11.80 5.76
N PRO A 514 -20.59 -12.37 4.93
CA PRO A 514 -20.53 -12.23 3.47
C PRO A 514 -20.58 -10.77 3.01
N CYS A 515 -21.15 -9.86 3.81
CA CYS A 515 -21.19 -8.42 3.51
C CYS A 515 -19.83 -7.75 3.64
N TRP A 516 -18.92 -8.34 4.41
CA TRP A 516 -17.56 -7.86 4.55
C TRP A 516 -16.64 -8.39 3.47
N VAL A 517 -17.02 -9.39 2.67
CA VAL A 517 -16.19 -9.83 1.57
C VAL A 517 -16.48 -8.96 0.34
N THR A 518 -15.48 -8.62 -0.47
CA THR A 518 -15.67 -7.79 -1.68
C THR A 518 -15.58 -8.60 -2.98
N VAL A 519 -16.23 -8.14 -4.05
CA VAL A 519 -16.00 -8.67 -5.41
C VAL A 519 -14.91 -7.94 -6.17
N GLY A 520 -14.24 -6.97 -5.55
CA GLY A 520 -13.25 -6.11 -6.18
C GLY A 520 -13.83 -4.88 -6.89
N SER A 521 -12.98 -4.17 -7.62
CA SER A 521 -13.28 -2.90 -8.28
C SER A 521 -13.93 -3.02 -9.68
N TYR A 522 -14.52 -4.16 -10.01
CA TYR A 522 -15.12 -4.40 -11.33
C TYR A 522 -16.43 -3.61 -11.49
N GLY A 523 -16.31 -2.38 -12.00
CA GLY A 523 -17.43 -1.48 -12.30
C GLY A 523 -17.63 -0.35 -11.30
N ARG A 524 -18.63 0.51 -11.54
CA ARG A 524 -18.97 1.66 -10.67
C ARG A 524 -19.58 1.26 -9.31
N MET A 525 -19.66 -0.03 -9.00
CA MET A 525 -20.48 -0.57 -7.92
C MET A 525 -19.60 -1.20 -6.84
N TRP A 526 -18.88 -0.37 -6.09
CA TRP A 526 -18.00 -0.75 -4.97
C TRP A 526 -18.75 -1.35 -3.75
N TRP A 527 -20.09 -1.33 -3.78
CA TRP A 527 -20.96 -1.95 -2.78
C TRP A 527 -21.35 -3.40 -3.15
N LEU A 528 -20.86 -3.93 -4.27
CA LEU A 528 -21.04 -5.34 -4.60
C LEU A 528 -20.18 -6.21 -3.66
N THR A 529 -20.81 -7.19 -3.03
CA THR A 529 -20.19 -8.24 -2.23
C THR A 529 -20.24 -9.55 -3.02
N PRO A 530 -19.49 -10.61 -2.67
CA PRO A 530 -19.58 -11.91 -3.34
C PRO A 530 -20.98 -12.50 -3.27
N THR A 531 -21.81 -11.99 -2.36
CA THR A 531 -23.24 -12.26 -2.30
C THR A 531 -23.90 -11.99 -3.66
N CYS A 532 -24.80 -12.89 -4.08
CA CYS A 532 -25.47 -12.83 -5.37
C CYS A 532 -24.55 -12.93 -6.60
N SER A 533 -23.32 -13.44 -6.45
CA SER A 533 -22.31 -13.48 -7.52
C SER A 533 -22.01 -12.09 -8.11
N GLY A 534 -22.08 -11.04 -7.29
CA GLY A 534 -21.95 -9.66 -7.76
C GLY A 534 -23.19 -9.06 -8.41
N PHE A 535 -24.34 -9.76 -8.41
CA PHE A 535 -25.62 -9.27 -8.96
C PHE A 535 -26.63 -8.97 -7.85
N GLY A 536 -26.24 -8.21 -6.83
CA GLY A 536 -27.14 -7.84 -5.72
C GLY A 536 -26.64 -6.64 -4.94
N TRP A 537 -27.44 -6.16 -4.00
CA TRP A 537 -27.09 -5.05 -3.11
C TRP A 537 -27.26 -5.48 -1.65
N CYS A 538 -26.34 -5.04 -0.78
CA CYS A 538 -26.43 -5.22 0.66
C CYS A 538 -26.55 -3.86 1.34
N ALA A 539 -27.40 -3.77 2.36
CA ALA A 539 -27.38 -2.64 3.28
C ALA A 539 -26.02 -2.56 4.01
N GLN A 540 -25.75 -1.43 4.69
CA GLN A 540 -24.49 -1.26 5.43
C GLN A 540 -24.60 -1.72 6.87
N GLY A 541 -23.46 -2.01 7.46
CA GLY A 541 -23.33 -2.46 8.84
C GLY A 541 -23.31 -3.99 8.97
N PRO A 542 -23.05 -4.49 10.19
CA PRO A 542 -23.02 -5.92 10.48
C PRO A 542 -24.42 -6.55 10.36
N GLY A 543 -24.51 -7.77 9.82
CA GLY A 543 -25.79 -8.49 9.68
C GLY A 543 -26.76 -7.89 8.67
N ALA A 544 -26.25 -7.11 7.71
CA ALA A 544 -27.07 -6.42 6.72
C ALA A 544 -27.73 -7.39 5.71
N LYS A 545 -29.06 -7.39 5.59
CA LYS A 545 -29.76 -8.22 4.60
C LYS A 545 -29.46 -7.76 3.16
N CYS A 546 -29.11 -8.71 2.29
CA CYS A 546 -28.82 -8.46 0.88
C CYS A 546 -30.01 -8.84 -0.03
N GLN A 547 -30.22 -8.08 -1.11
CA GLN A 547 -31.17 -8.38 -2.18
C GLN A 547 -30.42 -8.79 -3.45
N CYS A 548 -30.72 -9.97 -4.00
CA CYS A 548 -30.20 -10.40 -5.30
C CYS A 548 -31.10 -9.97 -6.45
N THR A 549 -30.48 -9.69 -7.60
CA THR A 549 -31.12 -9.37 -8.87
C THR A 549 -30.83 -10.48 -9.90
N ALA A 550 -31.52 -10.47 -11.05
CA ALA A 550 -31.29 -11.40 -12.16
C ALA A 550 -31.41 -12.90 -11.81
N GLY A 551 -32.39 -13.26 -10.96
CA GLY A 551 -32.67 -14.66 -10.61
C GLY A 551 -31.58 -15.35 -9.79
N ARG A 552 -30.56 -14.61 -9.33
CA ARG A 552 -29.52 -15.15 -8.45
C ARG A 552 -30.09 -15.36 -7.04
N LYS A 553 -29.71 -16.45 -6.39
CA LYS A 553 -30.15 -16.77 -5.02
C LYS A 553 -29.18 -16.17 -4.00
N THR A 554 -29.74 -15.72 -2.87
CA THR A 554 -29.04 -15.06 -1.76
C THR A 554 -28.34 -16.06 -0.85
N PHE A 555 -27.23 -15.63 -0.24
CA PHE A 555 -26.95 -15.99 1.15
C PHE A 555 -27.72 -14.98 2.02
N ASP A 556 -28.60 -15.45 2.92
CA ASP A 556 -29.24 -14.56 3.89
C ASP A 556 -28.18 -14.09 4.87
N CYS A 557 -28.10 -12.78 5.06
CA CYS A 557 -27.15 -12.12 5.94
C CYS A 557 -27.78 -11.78 7.30
N SER A 558 -28.94 -12.37 7.60
CA SER A 558 -29.59 -12.31 8.91
C SER A 558 -28.82 -13.12 9.97
N PRO A 559 -29.07 -12.90 11.28
CA PRO A 559 -28.21 -13.36 12.39
C PRO A 559 -27.96 -14.88 12.50
N ASN A 560 -28.66 -15.72 11.73
CA ASN A 560 -28.54 -17.17 11.77
C ASN A 560 -28.21 -17.74 10.38
N PRO A 561 -26.95 -17.64 9.90
CA PRO A 561 -26.53 -18.34 8.70
C PRO A 561 -26.38 -19.85 8.97
N PRO A 562 -26.61 -20.73 7.97
CA PRO A 562 -26.41 -22.17 8.11
C PRO A 562 -24.93 -22.52 8.34
N SER A 563 -24.68 -23.58 9.11
CA SER A 563 -23.39 -23.97 9.69
C SER A 563 -22.32 -24.48 8.71
N HIS A 564 -22.57 -24.50 7.40
CA HIS A 564 -21.62 -25.05 6.43
C HIS A 564 -21.56 -24.22 5.14
N LEU A 565 -20.36 -23.74 4.83
CA LEU A 565 -19.96 -23.33 3.49
C LEU A 565 -19.96 -24.56 2.58
N ILE A 566 -21.06 -24.82 1.88
CA ILE A 566 -21.06 -25.77 0.76
C ILE A 566 -20.66 -24.97 -0.48
N ALA A 567 -19.50 -25.29 -1.05
CA ALA A 567 -19.12 -24.83 -2.36
C ALA A 567 -20.16 -25.34 -3.37
N ILE A 568 -21.04 -24.46 -3.85
CA ILE A 568 -21.90 -24.80 -4.98
C ILE A 568 -21.01 -24.75 -6.23
N THR A 569 -20.43 -25.90 -6.59
CA THR A 569 -19.99 -26.12 -7.96
C THR A 569 -21.25 -26.10 -8.81
N ALA A 570 -21.41 -25.08 -9.66
CA ALA A 570 -22.39 -25.15 -10.72
C ALA A 570 -22.01 -26.33 -11.61
N SER A 571 -22.74 -27.43 -11.48
CA SER A 571 -22.67 -28.55 -12.41
C SER A 571 -23.07 -28.03 -13.79
N SER A 572 -22.25 -28.38 -14.78
CA SER A 572 -22.58 -28.26 -16.18
C SER A 572 -23.75 -29.19 -16.49
N GLU A 573 -24.97 -28.68 -16.46
CA GLU A 573 -26.15 -29.33 -17.05
C GLU A 573 -27.27 -28.30 -17.13
N ASP A 574 -27.37 -27.62 -18.27
CA ASP A 574 -28.57 -27.60 -19.10
C ASP A 574 -28.38 -26.62 -20.27
N SER A 575 -27.86 -27.20 -21.36
CA SER A 575 -28.26 -26.78 -22.69
C SER A 575 -29.73 -27.17 -22.88
N THR A 576 -30.66 -26.22 -22.80
CA THR A 576 -31.78 -26.03 -23.77
C THR A 576 -32.81 -25.02 -23.27
N ALA A 577 -33.30 -24.23 -24.23
CA ALA A 577 -34.59 -23.55 -24.25
C ALA A 577 -34.85 -22.38 -23.27
N MET A 578 -34.45 -21.17 -23.68
CA MET A 578 -35.37 -20.02 -23.64
C MET A 578 -35.34 -19.29 -24.98
N SER A 579 -36.20 -19.74 -25.89
CA SER A 579 -36.75 -18.94 -26.97
C SER A 579 -37.63 -17.83 -26.38
N ASN A 580 -37.25 -16.56 -26.57
CA ASN A 580 -38.21 -15.46 -26.54
C ASN A 580 -37.74 -14.33 -27.49
N PRO A 581 -38.56 -13.94 -28.50
CA PRO A 581 -38.12 -13.11 -29.61
C PRO A 581 -38.38 -11.63 -29.32
N LEU A 582 -37.45 -10.94 -28.67
CA LEU A 582 -37.51 -9.46 -28.53
C LEU A 582 -36.13 -8.77 -28.63
N VAL A 583 -35.14 -9.45 -29.22
CA VAL A 583 -33.79 -8.90 -29.47
C VAL A 583 -33.69 -8.30 -30.89
N TRP A 584 -34.75 -7.64 -31.37
CA TRP A 584 -34.74 -6.96 -32.68
C TRP A 584 -35.20 -5.50 -32.66
N VAL A 585 -35.25 -4.85 -31.49
CA VAL A 585 -35.40 -3.39 -31.42
C VAL A 585 -34.44 -2.85 -30.37
N GLY A 586 -33.30 -2.32 -30.81
CA GLY A 586 -32.29 -1.74 -29.91
C GLY A 586 -30.85 -1.74 -30.43
N ALA A 587 -30.59 -2.29 -31.63
CA ALA A 587 -29.27 -2.24 -32.28
C ALA A 587 -29.08 -0.99 -33.18
N ALA A 588 -29.74 0.13 -32.86
CA ALA A 588 -29.71 1.35 -33.68
C ALA A 588 -29.67 2.63 -32.84
N ALA A 589 -28.61 2.81 -32.03
CA ALA A 589 -28.24 4.11 -31.47
C ALA A 589 -26.85 4.13 -30.81
N ALA A 590 -25.77 3.75 -31.51
CA ALA A 590 -24.39 4.06 -31.07
C ALA A 590 -23.32 3.92 -32.18
N LEU A 591 -23.63 4.28 -33.42
CA LEU A 591 -22.65 4.43 -34.52
C LEU A 591 -22.68 5.85 -35.10
N THR A 592 -22.74 6.85 -34.23
CA THR A 592 -22.73 8.28 -34.58
C THR A 592 -21.71 9.04 -33.73
N ALA A 593 -20.42 8.68 -33.86
CA ALA A 593 -19.32 9.53 -33.40
C ALA A 593 -17.97 9.32 -34.14
N VAL A 594 -17.98 8.74 -35.37
CA VAL A 594 -16.75 8.57 -36.17
C VAL A 594 -16.85 9.17 -37.59
N ALA A 595 -17.99 9.73 -37.99
CA ALA A 595 -18.19 10.26 -39.35
C ALA A 595 -18.24 11.79 -39.45
N VAL A 596 -17.38 12.53 -38.73
CA VAL A 596 -17.31 14.02 -38.84
C VAL A 596 -15.97 14.54 -39.36
N ILE A 597 -14.97 13.70 -39.65
CA ILE A 597 -13.66 14.18 -40.16
C ILE A 597 -13.42 13.97 -41.67
N ILE A 598 -14.33 13.32 -42.43
CA ILE A 598 -14.08 13.03 -43.86
C ILE A 598 -14.96 13.82 -44.87
N VAL A 599 -15.90 14.68 -44.45
CA VAL A 599 -16.86 15.33 -45.39
C VAL A 599 -16.65 16.85 -45.62
N ILE A 600 -15.51 17.45 -45.24
CA ILE A 600 -15.21 18.85 -45.62
C ILE A 600 -14.29 18.99 -46.85
N LYS A 601 -13.89 17.90 -47.53
CA LYS A 601 -12.95 18.01 -48.68
C LYS A 601 -13.37 17.39 -50.00
N ARG A 602 -14.66 17.23 -50.29
CA ARG A 602 -15.10 16.73 -51.61
C ARG A 602 -16.40 17.33 -52.16
N LYS A 603 -16.61 18.63 -51.95
CA LYS A 603 -17.58 19.42 -52.72
C LYS A 603 -16.84 20.41 -53.62
N ARG A 604 -16.23 19.89 -54.69
CA ARG A 604 -15.84 20.62 -55.91
C ARG A 604 -15.43 19.58 -56.93
N ASN A 605 -16.30 19.33 -57.90
CA ASN A 605 -15.92 19.08 -59.29
C ASN A 605 -17.17 19.13 -60.16
N PRO A 606 -17.26 20.09 -61.10
CA PRO A 606 -17.90 19.85 -62.37
C PRO A 606 -16.86 19.34 -63.38
N SER A 607 -17.14 18.17 -63.93
CA SER A 607 -17.01 17.77 -65.36
C SER A 607 -15.98 18.46 -66.26
N TYR A 608 -15.14 17.65 -66.94
CA TYR A 608 -14.83 17.58 -68.39
C TYR A 608 -13.68 16.55 -68.55
N GLU A 609 -13.93 15.31 -69.04
CA GLU A 609 -13.90 14.84 -70.45
C GLU A 609 -12.48 14.48 -70.95
N THR A 610 -12.32 13.21 -71.42
CA THR A 610 -11.34 12.66 -72.41
C THR A 610 -9.86 13.07 -72.28
N LEU A 611 -8.89 12.17 -72.14
CA LEU A 611 -8.56 10.93 -72.87
C LEU A 611 -7.63 10.08 -71.99
#